data_AF-A0AAU7IYR5-F1
#
_entry.id   AF-A0AAU7IYR5-F1
#
_cell.length_a   1.000
_cell.length_b   1.000
_cell.length_c   1.000
_cell.angle_alpha   90.00
_cell.angle_beta   90.00
_cell.angle_gamma   90.00
#
_symmetry.space_group_name_H-M   'P 1'
#
loop_
_entity.id
_entity.type
_entity.pdbx_description
1 polymer ?
#
loop_
_entity_poly.entity_id
_entity_poly.type
_entity_poly.pdbx_seq_one_letter_code
_entity_poly.pdbx_strand_id
1 'polypeptide(L)' 'MVSVGDYVQPRKGGPKLKVLEVNGDSIVAVQASNEQGEKYTLKAADVAPYTEEGDFGVC' A
#
# COMPACT_ATOMS: atom_id res chain seq x y z
N MET A 1 -0.76 0.81 -10.78
CA MET A 1 0.52 1.47 -10.47
C MET A 1 0.39 2.00 -9.06
N VAL A 2 1.27 1.60 -8.13
CA VAL A 2 1.17 2.04 -6.73
C VAL A 2 1.58 3.51 -6.65
N SER A 3 0.78 4.32 -5.97
CA SER A 3 1.01 5.76 -5.80
C SER A 3 1.09 6.12 -4.33
N VAL A 4 1.65 7.29 -4.02
CA VAL A 4 1.63 7.84 -2.67
C VAL A 4 0.17 8.08 -2.24
N GLY A 5 -0.18 7.64 -1.04
CA GLY A 5 -1.53 7.66 -0.49
C GLY A 5 -2.34 6.39 -0.76
N ASP A 6 -1.88 5.51 -1.65
CA ASP A 6 -2.54 4.25 -1.94
C ASP A 6 -2.37 3.27 -0.78
N TYR A 7 -3.31 2.34 -0.60
CA TYR A 7 -3.15 1.25 0.35
C TYR A 7 -2.55 0.05 -0.36
N VAL A 8 -1.66 -0.65 0.30
CA VAL A 8 -1.02 -1.86 -0.22
C VAL A 8 -1.03 -2.94 0.84
N GLN A 9 -1.06 -4.18 0.39
CA GLN A 9 -1.02 -5.35 1.27
C GLN A 9 0.16 -6.25 0.89
N PRO A 10 0.98 -6.70 1.86
CA PRO A 10 2.03 -7.66 1.59
C PRO A 10 1.47 -8.98 1.05
N ARG A 11 2.06 -9.52 -0.03
CA ARG A 11 1.64 -10.81 -0.61
C ARG A 11 1.83 -11.99 0.35
N LYS A 12 2.79 -11.89 1.27
CA LYS A 12 3.04 -12.89 2.31
C LYS A 12 1.95 -12.94 3.40
N GLY A 13 0.94 -12.07 3.33
CA GLY A 13 -0.04 -11.88 4.40
C GLY A 13 0.52 -10.94 5.46
N GLY A 14 -0.31 -10.00 5.91
CA GLY A 14 0.12 -8.96 6.84
C GLY A 14 -0.92 -7.85 6.97
N PRO A 15 -0.67 -6.87 7.84
CA PRO A 15 -1.56 -5.72 8.01
C PRO A 15 -1.61 -4.87 6.74
N LYS A 16 -2.71 -4.13 6.57
CA LYS A 16 -2.84 -3.12 5.52
C LYS A 16 -1.83 -2.01 5.76
N LEU A 17 -1.09 -1.63 4.71
CA LEU A 17 -0.12 -0.55 4.74
C LEU A 17 -0.59 0.60 3.84
N LYS A 18 -0.26 1.84 4.22
CA LYS A 18 -0.51 3.05 3.46
C LYS A 18 0.80 3.56 2.90
N VAL A 19 0.87 3.74 1.59
CA VAL A 19 2.07 4.19 0.89
C VAL A 19 2.32 5.66 1.18
N LEU A 20 3.49 5.95 1.71
CA LEU A 20 3.97 7.31 1.94
C LEU A 20 4.90 7.78 0.81
N GLU A 21 5.66 6.86 0.23
CA GLU A 21 6.64 7.19 -0.80
C GLU A 21 6.83 6.03 -1.78
N VAL A 22 7.07 6.35 -3.04
CA VAL A 22 7.33 5.35 -4.11
C VAL A 22 8.68 5.67 -4.74
N ASN A 23 9.63 4.77 -4.53
CA ASN A 23 10.98 4.80 -5.06
C ASN A 23 11.14 3.72 -6.14
N GLY A 24 10.40 3.87 -7.25
CA GLY A 24 10.45 2.97 -8.41
C GLY A 24 10.09 1.52 -8.08
N ASP A 25 11.09 0.70 -7.79
CA ASP A 25 10.97 -0.71 -7.39
C ASP A 25 10.65 -0.92 -5.91
N SER A 26 10.88 0.08 -5.07
CA SER A 26 10.64 0.03 -3.62
C SER A 26 9.62 1.08 -3.20
N ILE A 27 8.83 0.77 -2.18
CA ILE A 27 7.86 1.69 -1.61
C ILE A 27 8.08 1.79 -0.11
N VAL A 28 7.82 2.98 0.43
CA VAL A 28 7.78 3.23 1.86
C VAL A 28 6.32 3.32 2.25
N ALA A 29 5.88 2.46 3.15
CA ALA A 29 4.51 2.41 3.61
C ALA A 29 4.45 2.27 5.14
N VAL A 30 3.40 2.78 5.77
CA VAL A 30 3.15 2.64 7.21
C VAL A 30 1.93 1.79 7.46
N GLN A 31 1.78 1.20 8.65
CA GLN A 31 0.51 0.52 8.97
C GLN A 31 -0.66 1.49 8.87
N ALA A 32 -1.72 1.11 8.16
CA ALA A 32 -2.94 1.91 8.06
C ALA A 32 -3.60 2.14 9.44
N SER A 33 -3.45 1.17 10.36
CA SER A 33 -3.90 1.32 11.75
C SER A 33 -2.98 2.19 12.62
N ASN A 34 -1.77 2.50 12.16
CA ASN A 34 -0.78 3.24 12.94
C ASN A 34 0.13 4.08 12.04
N GLU A 35 -0.41 5.18 11.49
CA GLU A 35 0.27 6.03 10.52
C GLU A 35 1.51 6.76 11.08
N GLN A 36 1.61 6.93 12.40
CA GLN A 36 2.80 7.46 13.10
C GLN A 36 3.77 6.35 13.56
N GLY A 37 3.46 5.09 13.21
CA GLY A 37 4.25 3.94 13.58
C GLY A 37 5.48 3.75 12.72
N GLU A 38 5.95 2.50 12.69
CA GLU A 38 7.13 2.13 11.91
C GLU A 38 6.86 2.21 10.40
N LYS A 39 7.83 2.77 9.67
CA LYS A 39 7.82 2.82 8.21
C LYS A 39 8.41 1.52 7.67
N TYR A 40 7.62 0.80 6.92
CA TYR A 40 8.03 -0.40 6.22
C TYR A 40 8.52 -0.05 4.83
N THR A 41 9.75 -0.42 4.52
CA THR A 41 10.29 -0.33 3.17
C THR A 41 10.15 -1.71 2.53
N LEU A 42 9.28 -1.82 1.52
CA LEU A 42 8.98 -3.08 0.84
C LEU A 42 9.13 -2.90 -0.66
N LYS A 43 9.42 -3.97 -1.40
CA LYS A 43 9.43 -3.89 -2.86
C LYS A 43 8.00 -3.83 -3.39
N ALA A 44 7.79 -3.03 -4.43
CA ALA A 44 6.52 -2.96 -5.13
C ALA A 44 6.08 -4.33 -5.68
N ALA A 45 7.04 -5.22 -5.99
CA ALA A 45 6.77 -6.58 -6.44
C ALA A 45 6.24 -7.52 -5.33
N ASP A 46 6.60 -7.27 -4.07
CA ASP A 46 6.23 -8.09 -2.91
C ASP A 46 4.92 -7.64 -2.25
N VAL A 47 4.40 -6.49 -2.66
CA VAL A 47 3.11 -5.96 -2.22
C VAL A 47 2.10 -6.04 -3.37
N ALA A 48 0.82 -6.09 -3.02
CA ALA A 48 -0.28 -5.91 -3.94
C ALA A 48 -0.99 -4.58 -3.60
N PRO A 49 -1.38 -3.77 -4.59
CA PRO A 49 -2.25 -2.63 -4.35
C PRO A 49 -3.55 -3.13 -3.72
N TYR A 50 -3.94 -2.49 -2.62
CA TYR A 50 -5.20 -2.69 -1.95
C TYR A 50 -6.17 -1.66 -2.52
N THR A 51 -6.82 -2.04 -3.61
CA THR A 51 -7.89 -1.26 -4.24
C THR A 51 -9.22 -1.71 -3.67
N GLU A 52 -9.98 -0.78 -3.11
CA GLU A 52 -11.44 -0.97 -2.96
C GLU A 52 -12.06 -0.83 -4.35
N GLU A 53 -11.97 -1.87 -5.19
CA GLU A 53 -12.74 -2.00 -6.46
C GLU A 53 -14.25 -2.07 -6.18
N GLY A 54 -14.79 -1.06 -5.52
CA GLY A 54 -16.18 -0.96 -5.10
C GLY A 54 -16.80 0.42 -5.34
N ASP A 55 -16.11 1.33 -6.06
CA ASP A 55 -16.67 2.62 -6.45
C ASP A 55 -16.18 3.03 -7.86
N PHE A 56 -16.55 2.23 -8.86
CA PHE A 56 -16.83 2.80 -10.18
C PHE A 56 -18.27 2.45 -10.49
N GLY A 57 -19.11 3.49 -10.38
CA GLY A 57 -20.55 3.42 -10.43
C GLY A 57 -21.12 2.59 -11.58
N VAL A 58 -22.24 1.96 -11.24
CA VAL A 58 -23.46 1.87 -12.05
C VAL A 58 -23.34 2.48 -13.46
N CYS A 59 -23.51 1.63 -14.47
CA CYS A 59 -24.20 2.04 -15.69
C CYS A 59 -25.17 0.94 -16.13
#